data_AF-A0A927VZ61-F1
#
_entry.id   AF-A0A927VZ61-F1
#
_cell.length_a   1.000
_cell.length_b   1.000
_cell.length_c   1.000
_cell.angle_alpha   90.00
_cell.angle_beta   90.00
_cell.angle_gamma   90.00
#
_symmetry.space_group_name_H-M   'P 1'
#
loop_
_entity.id
_entity.type
_entity.pdbx_description
1 polymer ?
#
loop_
_entity_poly.entity_id
_entity_poly.type
_entity_poly.pdbx_seq_one_letter_code
_entity_poly.pdbx_strand_id
1 'polypeptide(L)'
;MDNIRENNCTSAPNDKNVDKKIKKILEFLPGGDCGGFGGCDCESCQACAFAIVQGASVALCPACSEKEVSDIAEVMGVEPVAAVDKIAFIRCAGEAAGKKRLKGCSSCEEAIKKGFLKGECKNGCVGIGSCIERCNFGAMSLEDGVVIINKEKCNGCRACIGVCPQELISMVPREATNFIPCASKADEDTTRKICGNGCIGCGDCEEACPQNAIAIIDNCAVIDYDKCVGCVACTVKCRKKIIVDELHDLRKLKDKVAFVQCRGGKKANAKFKALGVESCADASKIRSQGMDICQIGCVGLGECTKVCRYDAIRVVDGTAKVDPDKCVGCLDCISVCPNDLIIEVPYAGSKLVACKSTYDCDEKLRVCGEGCIGCGDCVSNCPNGAIAIKELHAVIDSNLCENCSVCSYMCSRTALVEMVVPEANYLQRKALGI
;
A
#
# COMPACT_ATOMS: atom_id res chain seq x y z
N MET A 1 -1.60 -36.67 -40.65
CA MET A 1 -2.78 -35.89 -41.04
C MET A 1 -2.76 -34.55 -40.31
N ASP A 2 -1.93 -33.56 -40.61
CA ASP A 2 -0.79 -33.39 -41.52
C ASP A 2 -0.20 -32.03 -41.19
N ASN A 3 1.15 -31.95 -41.21
CA ASN A 3 1.93 -30.85 -41.81
C ASN A 3 1.96 -29.46 -41.14
N ILE A 4 3.08 -28.79 -40.87
CA ILE A 4 4.50 -28.94 -41.24
C ILE A 4 5.35 -28.32 -40.11
N ARG A 5 6.28 -29.09 -39.54
CA ARG A 5 7.51 -28.57 -38.94
C ARG A 5 8.58 -28.70 -40.00
N GLU A 6 8.81 -27.65 -40.78
CA GLU A 6 9.97 -27.59 -41.67
C GLU A 6 11.05 -26.73 -41.02
N ASN A 7 12.07 -27.43 -40.54
CA ASN A 7 13.42 -26.93 -40.45
C ASN A 7 13.82 -26.30 -41.78
N ASN A 8 14.03 -24.99 -41.79
CA ASN A 8 14.88 -24.34 -42.79
C ASN A 8 15.88 -23.44 -42.06
N CYS A 9 16.81 -24.08 -41.36
CA CYS A 9 18.13 -23.50 -41.10
C CYS A 9 18.97 -23.78 -42.35
N THR A 10 18.60 -23.17 -43.47
CA THR A 10 19.43 -23.15 -44.67
C THR A 10 20.42 -22.00 -44.51
N SER A 11 21.70 -22.35 -44.47
CA SER A 11 22.83 -21.43 -44.50
C SER A 11 22.65 -20.38 -45.60
N ALA A 12 22.39 -19.14 -45.20
CA ALA A 12 22.29 -18.00 -46.11
C ALA A 12 23.69 -17.63 -46.65
N PRO A 13 23.78 -17.12 -47.89
CA PRO A 13 25.05 -16.79 -48.52
C PRO A 13 25.79 -15.70 -47.71
N ASN A 14 27.11 -15.81 -47.64
CA ASN A 14 28.03 -14.86 -47.01
C ASN A 14 27.99 -13.50 -47.72
N ASP A 15 26.93 -12.71 -47.51
CA ASP A 15 26.84 -11.33 -47.95
C ASP A 15 27.60 -10.44 -46.97
N LYS A 16 28.83 -10.06 -47.36
CA LYS A 16 29.72 -9.19 -46.57
C LYS A 16 29.06 -7.88 -46.14
N ASN A 17 28.02 -7.42 -46.85
CA ASN A 17 27.30 -6.20 -46.51
C ASN A 17 26.35 -6.40 -45.31
N VAL A 18 25.70 -7.56 -45.23
CA VAL A 18 24.82 -7.96 -44.12
C VAL A 18 25.63 -8.07 -42.83
N ASP A 19 26.76 -8.77 -42.86
CA ASP A 19 27.64 -8.92 -41.68
C ASP A 19 28.19 -7.57 -41.19
N LYS A 20 28.46 -6.64 -42.11
CA LYS A 20 28.93 -5.28 -41.76
C LYS A 20 27.84 -4.48 -41.05
N LYS A 21 26.58 -4.57 -41.49
CA LYS A 21 25.44 -3.92 -40.82
C LYS A 21 25.21 -4.50 -39.43
N ILE A 22 25.23 -5.82 -39.29
CA ILE A 22 25.05 -6.50 -37.99
C ILE A 22 26.10 -6.03 -36.98
N LYS A 23 27.39 -6.00 -37.36
CA LYS A 23 28.47 -5.52 -36.49
C LYS A 23 28.25 -4.09 -36.02
N LYS A 24 27.86 -3.18 -36.91
CA LYS A 24 27.56 -1.79 -36.54
C LYS A 24 26.36 -1.69 -35.59
N ILE A 25 25.27 -2.41 -35.86
CA ILE A 25 24.09 -2.39 -34.99
C ILE A 25 24.44 -2.88 -33.59
N LEU A 26 25.29 -3.91 -33.47
CA LEU A 26 25.76 -4.43 -32.18
C LEU A 26 26.54 -3.40 -31.36
N GLU A 27 27.28 -2.51 -32.01
CA GLU A 27 28.00 -1.41 -31.33
C GLU A 27 27.05 -0.37 -30.72
N PHE A 28 25.84 -0.24 -31.28
CA PHE A 28 24.79 0.67 -30.78
C PHE A 28 23.81 0.02 -29.80
N LEU A 29 23.76 -1.31 -29.73
CA LEU A 29 22.95 -1.97 -28.71
C LEU A 29 23.58 -1.75 -27.32
N PRO A 30 22.76 -1.63 -26.25
CA PRO A 30 23.21 -1.21 -24.91
C PRO A 30 24.10 -2.24 -24.16
N GLY A 31 24.70 -3.21 -24.86
CA GLY A 31 25.81 -4.06 -24.41
C GLY A 31 25.52 -5.04 -23.27
N GLY A 32 24.34 -4.99 -22.65
CA GLY A 32 24.05 -5.70 -21.41
C GLY A 32 23.48 -7.11 -21.56
N ASP A 33 23.86 -7.86 -22.62
CA ASP A 33 23.33 -9.18 -23.03
C ASP A 33 22.29 -9.76 -22.06
N CYS A 34 21.02 -9.47 -22.34
CA CYS A 34 19.90 -9.92 -21.53
C CYS A 34 19.68 -11.45 -21.58
N GLY A 35 20.59 -12.21 -22.22
CA GLY A 35 20.64 -13.66 -22.32
C GLY A 35 19.37 -14.29 -22.88
N GLY A 36 18.68 -13.57 -23.77
CA GLY A 36 17.44 -14.01 -24.41
C GLY A 36 16.13 -13.69 -23.68
N PHE A 37 16.17 -12.99 -22.55
CA PHE A 37 14.97 -12.70 -21.74
C PHE A 37 14.45 -11.28 -21.92
N GLY A 38 15.16 -10.45 -22.71
CA GLY A 38 14.75 -9.09 -22.99
C GLY A 38 13.46 -9.05 -23.82
N GLY A 39 12.80 -7.90 -23.83
CA GLY A 39 11.51 -7.73 -24.51
C GLY A 39 11.57 -7.61 -26.04
N CYS A 40 12.68 -8.03 -26.67
CA CYS A 40 12.83 -8.09 -28.12
C CYS A 40 12.58 -9.51 -28.68
N ASP A 41 12.25 -10.48 -27.82
CA ASP A 41 11.96 -11.89 -28.18
C ASP A 41 13.07 -12.59 -28.98
N CYS A 42 14.31 -12.10 -28.87
CA CYS A 42 15.49 -12.64 -29.54
C CYS A 42 16.37 -13.39 -28.52
N GLU A 43 16.91 -14.56 -28.92
CA GLU A 43 17.79 -15.38 -28.07
C GLU A 43 19.10 -14.70 -27.69
N SER A 44 19.55 -13.71 -28.47
CA SER A 44 20.76 -12.93 -28.22
C SER A 44 20.72 -11.56 -28.91
N CYS A 45 21.62 -10.66 -28.51
CA CYS A 45 21.83 -9.38 -29.21
C CYS A 45 22.22 -9.57 -30.68
N GLN A 46 22.93 -10.66 -31.01
CA GLN A 46 23.26 -11.04 -32.40
C GLN A 46 21.99 -11.33 -33.21
N ALA A 47 21.07 -12.12 -32.64
CA ALA A 47 19.80 -12.44 -33.27
C ALA A 47 18.92 -11.18 -33.42
N CYS A 48 18.93 -10.28 -32.44
CA CYS A 48 18.26 -8.98 -32.51
C CYS A 48 18.79 -8.12 -33.67
N ALA A 49 20.11 -7.95 -33.75
CA ALA A 49 20.74 -7.19 -34.83
C ALA A 49 20.45 -7.82 -36.21
N PHE A 50 20.48 -9.16 -36.31
CA PHE A 50 20.10 -9.86 -37.53
C PHE A 50 18.63 -9.61 -37.90
N ALA A 51 17.70 -9.69 -36.94
CA ALA A 51 16.28 -9.43 -37.18
C ALA A 51 16.02 -8.00 -37.68
N ILE A 52 16.72 -7.00 -37.14
CA ILE A 52 16.66 -5.62 -37.63
C ILE A 52 17.13 -5.55 -39.10
N VAL A 53 18.23 -6.21 -39.44
CA VAL A 53 18.72 -6.26 -40.83
C VAL A 53 17.73 -6.94 -41.77
N GLN A 54 16.96 -7.93 -41.28
CA GLN A 54 15.90 -8.60 -42.03
C GLN A 54 14.59 -7.79 -42.13
N GLY A 55 14.56 -6.57 -41.60
CA GLY A 55 13.41 -5.66 -41.72
C GLY A 55 12.52 -5.56 -40.49
N ALA A 56 12.94 -6.08 -39.33
CA ALA A 56 12.29 -5.74 -38.06
C ALA A 56 12.49 -4.25 -37.72
N SER A 57 11.69 -3.75 -36.77
CA SER A 57 11.77 -2.36 -36.32
C SER A 57 13.18 -1.99 -35.84
N VAL A 58 13.66 -0.78 -36.17
CA VAL A 58 14.95 -0.27 -35.66
C VAL A 58 14.92 0.01 -34.15
N ALA A 59 13.72 0.08 -33.55
CA ALA A 59 13.51 0.11 -32.10
C ALA A 59 13.17 -1.28 -31.52
N LEU A 60 13.56 -2.38 -32.19
CA LEU A 60 13.27 -3.75 -31.73
C LEU A 60 13.79 -4.02 -30.31
N CYS A 61 14.96 -3.47 -29.97
CA CYS A 61 15.47 -3.56 -28.61
C CYS A 61 14.80 -2.48 -27.74
N PRO A 62 13.95 -2.83 -26.75
CA PRO A 62 13.28 -1.85 -25.89
C PRO A 62 14.23 -1.14 -24.92
N ALA A 63 15.51 -1.55 -24.90
CA ALA A 63 16.53 -0.95 -24.06
C ALA A 63 17.31 0.19 -24.74
N CYS A 64 17.09 0.39 -26.05
CA CYS A 64 17.73 1.46 -26.80
C CYS A 64 17.09 2.81 -26.48
N SER A 65 17.94 3.81 -26.27
CA SER A 65 17.60 5.22 -26.20
C SER A 65 17.24 5.78 -27.59
N GLU A 66 16.58 6.94 -27.64
CA GLU A 66 16.30 7.70 -28.87
C GLU A 66 17.53 7.84 -29.78
N LYS A 67 18.70 8.09 -29.18
CA LYS A 67 19.94 8.24 -29.93
C LYS A 67 20.35 6.92 -30.58
N GLU A 68 20.37 5.83 -29.82
CA GLU A 68 20.75 4.50 -30.34
C GLU A 68 19.78 4.04 -31.43
N VAL A 69 18.47 4.28 -31.27
CA VAL A 69 17.48 3.97 -32.32
C VAL A 69 17.72 4.78 -33.58
N SER A 70 18.07 6.07 -33.44
CA SER A 70 18.40 6.95 -34.58
C SER A 70 19.67 6.50 -35.30
N ASP A 71 20.71 6.13 -34.55
CA ASP A 71 21.98 5.63 -35.10
C ASP A 71 21.75 4.30 -35.86
N ILE A 72 20.88 3.40 -35.34
CA ILE A 72 20.49 2.15 -36.01
C ILE A 72 19.68 2.44 -37.28
N ALA A 73 18.77 3.42 -37.24
CA ALA A 73 17.96 3.83 -38.40
C ALA A 73 18.83 4.36 -39.54
N GLU A 74 19.87 5.15 -39.23
CA GLU A 74 20.85 5.63 -40.21
C GLU A 74 21.61 4.48 -40.88
N VAL A 75 22.05 3.47 -40.10
CA VAL A 75 22.70 2.26 -40.66
C VAL A 75 21.76 1.48 -41.58
N MET A 76 20.48 1.43 -41.24
CA MET A 76 19.46 0.73 -42.01
C MET A 76 18.97 1.53 -43.22
N GLY A 77 19.18 2.85 -43.23
CA GLY A 77 18.70 3.75 -44.28
C GLY A 77 17.18 3.97 -44.23
N VAL A 78 16.59 3.92 -43.04
CA VAL A 78 15.15 4.10 -42.80
C VAL A 78 14.91 5.31 -41.91
N GLU A 79 13.69 5.84 -41.91
CA GLU A 79 13.33 6.92 -40.98
C GLU A 79 13.32 6.39 -39.53
N PRO A 80 13.83 7.19 -38.57
CA PRO A 80 13.84 6.80 -37.17
C PRO A 80 12.41 6.73 -36.62
N VAL A 81 12.17 5.73 -35.78
CA VAL A 81 10.94 5.64 -34.97
C VAL A 81 11.23 6.07 -33.55
N ALA A 82 10.22 6.53 -32.82
CA ALA A 82 10.36 6.84 -31.40
C ALA A 82 10.75 5.59 -30.60
N ALA A 83 11.68 5.74 -29.66
CA ALA A 83 12.03 4.67 -28.74
C ALA A 83 10.95 4.54 -27.65
N VAL A 84 10.89 3.36 -27.04
CA VAL A 84 9.93 3.08 -25.97
C VAL A 84 10.63 3.33 -24.63
N ASP A 85 10.35 4.46 -23.98
CA ASP A 85 10.93 4.77 -22.67
C ASP A 85 10.02 4.29 -21.52
N LYS A 86 10.16 3.00 -21.18
CA LYS A 86 9.46 2.37 -20.06
C LYS A 86 10.43 1.79 -19.06
N ILE A 87 10.09 1.88 -17.78
CA ILE A 87 10.84 1.30 -16.67
C ILE A 87 10.06 0.16 -16.01
N ALA A 88 10.79 -0.73 -15.33
CA ALA A 88 10.17 -1.78 -14.55
C ALA A 88 9.57 -1.20 -13.25
N PHE A 89 8.38 -1.68 -12.89
CA PHE A 89 7.69 -1.39 -11.65
C PHE A 89 7.15 -2.69 -11.04
N ILE A 90 7.34 -2.88 -9.74
CA ILE A 90 6.88 -4.06 -9.02
C ILE A 90 5.55 -3.76 -8.34
N ARG A 91 4.50 -4.49 -8.73
CA ARG A 91 3.15 -4.40 -8.18
C ARG A 91 3.00 -5.09 -6.81
N CYS A 92 3.95 -4.86 -5.91
CA CYS A 92 3.89 -5.35 -4.53
C CYS A 92 4.78 -4.52 -3.59
N ALA A 93 4.17 -3.68 -2.75
CA ALA A 93 4.85 -3.03 -1.61
C ALA A 93 4.60 -3.76 -0.26
N GLY A 94 3.87 -4.88 -0.26
CA GLY A 94 3.51 -5.61 0.96
C GLY A 94 4.57 -6.58 1.46
N GLU A 95 4.50 -6.95 2.75
CA GLU A 95 5.31 -8.02 3.36
C GLU A 95 4.55 -9.34 3.55
N ALA A 96 3.25 -9.35 3.20
CA ALA A 96 2.33 -10.45 3.52
C ALA A 96 2.65 -11.78 2.83
N ALA A 97 3.52 -11.82 1.82
CA ALA A 97 3.83 -13.03 1.05
C ALA A 97 4.95 -13.89 1.69
N GLY A 98 4.93 -14.02 3.02
CA GLY A 98 5.84 -14.93 3.74
C GLY A 98 7.32 -14.58 3.67
N LYS A 99 7.69 -13.34 3.32
CA LYS A 99 9.08 -12.90 3.06
C LYS A 99 10.07 -13.31 4.16
N LYS A 100 9.68 -13.15 5.42
CA LYS A 100 10.51 -13.49 6.59
C LYS A 100 10.77 -15.00 6.71
N ARG A 101 9.76 -15.82 6.43
CA ARG A 101 9.82 -17.28 6.52
C ARG A 101 10.56 -17.89 5.33
N LEU A 102 10.36 -17.33 4.14
CA LEU A 102 10.94 -17.80 2.88
C LEU A 102 12.39 -17.29 2.68
N LYS A 103 12.87 -16.41 3.56
CA LYS A 103 14.25 -15.91 3.55
C LYS A 103 15.25 -17.07 3.49
N GLY A 104 16.17 -17.02 2.54
CA GLY A 104 17.21 -18.05 2.34
C GLY A 104 16.88 -19.10 1.28
N CYS A 105 15.71 -19.05 0.63
CA CYS A 105 15.51 -19.78 -0.62
C CYS A 105 16.49 -19.31 -1.70
N SER A 106 16.93 -20.24 -2.55
CA SER A 106 17.87 -19.98 -3.65
C SER A 106 17.23 -19.19 -4.80
N SER A 107 15.90 -19.29 -4.97
CA SER A 107 15.16 -18.56 -6.00
C SER A 107 13.72 -18.28 -5.59
N CYS A 108 13.08 -17.34 -6.29
CA CYS A 108 11.65 -17.08 -6.14
C CYS A 108 10.80 -18.33 -6.44
N GLU A 109 11.21 -19.16 -7.40
CA GLU A 109 10.50 -20.40 -7.75
C GLU A 109 10.54 -21.43 -6.62
N GLU A 110 11.70 -21.62 -6.00
CA GLU A 110 11.85 -22.51 -4.84
C GLU A 110 10.95 -22.03 -3.68
N ALA A 111 10.94 -20.72 -3.43
CA ALA A 111 10.10 -20.13 -2.38
C ALA A 111 8.61 -20.40 -2.61
N ILE A 112 8.14 -20.32 -3.86
CA ILE A 112 6.74 -20.60 -4.22
C ILE A 112 6.43 -22.10 -4.11
N LYS A 113 7.37 -22.98 -4.48
CA LYS A 113 7.21 -24.45 -4.33
C LYS A 113 7.05 -24.87 -2.86
N LYS A 114 7.66 -24.14 -1.92
CA LYS A 114 7.44 -24.35 -0.47
C LYS A 114 6.02 -23.97 -0.02
N GLY A 115 5.27 -23.24 -0.84
CA GLY A 115 3.90 -22.84 -0.59
C GLY A 115 3.74 -21.70 0.41
N PHE A 116 2.49 -21.24 0.52
CA PHE A 116 2.06 -20.15 1.40
C PHE A 116 1.24 -20.69 2.57
N LEU A 117 1.51 -20.20 3.78
CA LEU A 117 0.76 -20.55 4.98
C LEU A 117 -0.57 -19.78 5.05
N LYS A 118 -1.46 -20.22 5.93
CA LYS A 118 -2.71 -19.51 6.23
C LYS A 118 -2.36 -18.10 6.77
N GLY A 119 -2.93 -17.08 6.14
CA GLY A 119 -2.64 -15.67 6.48
C GLY A 119 -1.53 -15.03 5.64
N GLU A 120 -0.91 -15.76 4.71
CA GLU A 120 0.05 -15.20 3.76
C GLU A 120 -0.61 -14.87 2.40
N CYS A 121 -0.13 -13.81 1.75
CA CYS A 121 -0.58 -13.40 0.42
C CYS A 121 0.05 -14.28 -0.67
N LYS A 122 -0.80 -14.94 -1.45
CA LYS A 122 -0.40 -15.85 -2.53
C LYS A 122 0.03 -15.15 -3.83
N ASN A 123 -0.23 -13.84 -3.95
CA ASN A 123 0.05 -13.04 -5.14
C ASN A 123 1.21 -12.06 -4.92
N GLY A 124 1.84 -12.06 -3.75
CA GLY A 124 2.82 -11.03 -3.38
C GLY A 124 4.25 -11.43 -3.68
N CYS A 125 5.14 -10.44 -3.68
CA CYS A 125 6.57 -10.66 -3.85
C CYS A 125 7.12 -11.42 -2.64
N VAL A 126 7.77 -12.57 -2.88
CA VAL A 126 8.39 -13.40 -1.84
C VAL A 126 9.71 -12.81 -1.29
N GLY A 127 10.23 -11.75 -1.93
CA GLY A 127 11.39 -11.01 -1.42
C GLY A 127 12.73 -11.74 -1.53
N ILE A 128 12.87 -12.67 -2.50
CA ILE A 128 14.13 -13.41 -2.73
C ILE A 128 15.07 -12.65 -3.69
N GLY A 129 14.53 -12.08 -4.78
CA GLY A 129 15.30 -11.21 -5.67
C GLY A 129 15.83 -11.87 -6.95
N SER A 130 15.19 -12.92 -7.49
CA SER A 130 15.60 -13.48 -8.80
C SER A 130 15.61 -12.44 -9.95
N CYS A 131 14.78 -11.41 -9.87
CA CYS A 131 14.83 -10.28 -10.81
C CYS A 131 16.08 -9.40 -10.66
N ILE A 132 16.65 -9.31 -9.45
CA ILE A 132 17.88 -8.57 -9.16
C ILE A 132 19.07 -9.28 -9.82
N GLU A 133 19.17 -10.60 -9.64
CA GLU A 133 20.22 -11.42 -10.27
C GLU A 133 20.17 -11.34 -11.80
N ARG A 134 18.97 -11.16 -12.36
CA ARG A 134 18.78 -11.00 -13.81
C ARG A 134 19.18 -9.62 -14.33
N CYS A 135 19.27 -8.61 -13.46
CA CYS A 135 19.51 -7.24 -13.89
C CYS A 135 21.01 -6.97 -14.10
N ASN A 136 21.45 -7.03 -15.35
CA ASN A 136 22.85 -6.72 -15.72
C ASN A 136 23.23 -5.23 -15.56
N PHE A 137 22.26 -4.35 -15.33
CA PHE A 137 22.46 -2.90 -15.20
C PHE A 137 22.55 -2.44 -13.73
N GLY A 138 22.42 -3.36 -12.77
CA GLY A 138 22.43 -3.01 -11.34
C GLY A 138 21.33 -2.03 -10.94
N ALA A 139 20.18 -2.11 -11.62
CA ALA A 139 19.05 -1.23 -11.41
C ALA A 139 18.13 -1.67 -10.26
N MET A 140 18.34 -2.86 -9.70
CA MET A 140 17.48 -3.40 -8.66
C MET A 140 18.27 -3.73 -7.39
N SER A 141 17.68 -3.49 -6.21
CA SER A 141 18.21 -3.85 -4.90
C SER A 141 17.11 -4.43 -4.02
N LEU A 142 17.48 -5.06 -2.90
CA LEU A 142 16.52 -5.60 -1.92
C LEU A 142 16.69 -4.86 -0.59
N GLU A 143 15.64 -4.18 -0.14
CA GLU A 143 15.57 -3.44 1.13
C GLU A 143 14.38 -3.95 1.93
N ASP A 144 14.62 -4.52 3.12
CA ASP A 144 13.60 -5.12 3.99
C ASP A 144 12.63 -6.09 3.26
N GLY A 145 13.18 -6.84 2.29
CA GLY A 145 12.42 -7.79 1.47
C GLY A 145 11.56 -7.15 0.38
N VAL A 146 11.60 -5.82 0.20
CA VAL A 146 11.02 -5.10 -0.93
C VAL A 146 12.10 -4.87 -1.97
N VAL A 147 11.80 -5.16 -3.23
CA VAL A 147 12.72 -4.89 -4.33
C VAL A 147 12.56 -3.43 -4.73
N ILE A 148 13.64 -2.67 -4.65
CA ILE A 148 13.70 -1.26 -5.03
C ILE A 148 14.32 -1.17 -6.42
N ILE A 149 13.73 -0.36 -7.29
CA ILE A 149 14.19 -0.16 -8.67
C ILE A 149 14.71 1.28 -8.79
N ASN A 150 15.98 1.41 -9.15
CA ASN A 150 16.59 2.68 -9.52
C ASN A 150 16.16 3.02 -10.96
N LYS A 151 15.31 4.04 -11.10
CA LYS A 151 14.77 4.49 -12.39
C LYS A 151 15.89 4.90 -13.36
N GLU A 152 16.92 5.60 -12.88
CA GLU A 152 18.04 6.08 -13.70
C GLU A 152 18.87 4.95 -14.30
N LYS A 153 18.99 3.83 -13.60
CA LYS A 153 19.72 2.65 -14.08
C LYS A 153 18.85 1.68 -14.89
N CYS A 154 17.53 1.73 -14.71
CA CYS A 154 16.62 0.87 -15.44
C CYS A 154 16.48 1.38 -16.87
N ASN A 155 17.04 0.64 -17.81
CA ASN A 155 16.94 0.95 -19.24
C ASN A 155 15.72 0.31 -19.93
N GLY A 156 14.82 -0.35 -19.19
CA GLY A 156 13.61 -0.88 -19.81
C GLY A 156 13.76 -2.18 -20.60
N CYS A 157 14.87 -2.92 -20.47
CA CYS A 157 15.11 -4.15 -21.24
C CYS A 157 14.09 -5.28 -21.05
N ARG A 158 13.24 -5.23 -20.00
CA ARG A 158 12.20 -6.22 -19.66
C ARG A 158 12.69 -7.62 -19.24
N ALA A 159 14.01 -7.84 -19.14
CA ALA A 159 14.60 -9.13 -18.75
C ALA A 159 14.09 -9.68 -17.41
N CYS A 160 13.77 -8.78 -16.48
CA CYS A 160 13.26 -9.13 -15.15
C CYS A 160 11.83 -9.71 -15.18
N ILE A 161 11.01 -9.42 -16.19
CA ILE A 161 9.61 -9.87 -16.24
C ILE A 161 9.53 -11.39 -16.34
N GLY A 162 10.31 -11.98 -17.23
CA GLY A 162 10.29 -13.43 -17.50
C GLY A 162 10.74 -14.30 -16.32
N VAL A 163 11.46 -13.73 -15.35
CA VAL A 163 11.95 -14.47 -14.16
C VAL A 163 11.06 -14.30 -12.94
N CYS A 164 9.96 -13.56 -13.03
CA CYS A 164 9.05 -13.37 -11.90
C CYS A 164 7.92 -14.41 -11.94
N PRO A 165 8.00 -15.51 -11.16
CA PRO A 165 6.96 -16.54 -11.13
C PRO A 165 5.61 -16.06 -10.54
N GLN A 166 5.56 -14.83 -10.02
CA GLN A 166 4.34 -14.19 -9.50
C GLN A 166 3.78 -13.13 -10.46
N GLU A 167 4.44 -12.87 -11.60
CA GLU A 167 4.01 -11.92 -12.63
C GLU A 167 3.79 -10.49 -12.09
N LEU A 168 4.62 -10.06 -11.14
CA LEU A 168 4.48 -8.79 -10.43
C LEU A 168 5.13 -7.60 -11.13
N ILE A 169 5.97 -7.84 -12.12
CA ILE A 169 6.76 -6.79 -12.77
C ILE A 169 5.99 -6.30 -13.99
N SER A 170 5.65 -5.01 -13.97
CA SER A 170 4.99 -4.32 -15.08
C SER A 170 5.92 -3.24 -15.65
N MET A 171 5.76 -2.94 -16.94
CA MET A 171 6.45 -1.81 -17.57
C MET A 171 5.55 -0.59 -17.54
N VAL A 172 6.08 0.52 -17.03
CA VAL A 172 5.38 1.80 -16.89
C VAL A 172 6.20 2.89 -17.60
N PRO A 173 5.57 3.93 -18.19
CA PRO A 173 6.32 5.06 -18.74
C PRO A 173 7.31 5.63 -17.71
N ARG A 174 8.50 6.02 -18.15
CA ARG A 174 9.51 6.60 -17.24
C ARG A 174 8.98 7.80 -16.46
N GLU A 175 8.21 8.64 -17.15
CA GLU A 175 7.60 9.86 -16.61
C GLU A 175 6.36 9.61 -15.73
N ALA A 176 5.91 8.35 -15.59
CA ALA A 176 4.78 8.05 -14.73
C ALA A 176 5.08 8.46 -13.28
N THR A 177 4.11 9.09 -12.63
CA THR A 177 4.23 9.60 -11.26
C THR A 177 3.37 8.82 -10.27
N ASN A 178 2.33 8.15 -10.77
CA ASN A 178 1.32 7.45 -9.98
C ASN A 178 1.43 5.95 -10.17
N PHE A 179 1.47 5.20 -9.07
CA PHE A 179 1.69 3.75 -9.10
C PHE A 179 0.77 3.00 -8.15
N ILE A 180 0.32 1.81 -8.55
CA ILE A 180 -0.49 0.91 -7.71
C ILE A 180 0.36 -0.30 -7.31
N PRO A 181 0.97 -0.31 -6.11
CA PRO A 181 1.91 -1.33 -5.68
C PRO A 181 1.22 -2.58 -5.13
N CYS A 182 0.18 -3.05 -5.83
CA CYS A 182 -0.55 -4.26 -5.50
C CYS A 182 -1.02 -4.97 -6.77
N ALA A 183 -0.95 -6.30 -6.77
CA ALA A 183 -1.53 -7.19 -7.77
C ALA A 183 -2.32 -8.34 -7.12
N SER A 184 -2.62 -8.24 -5.81
CA SER A 184 -3.42 -9.25 -5.14
C SER A 184 -4.86 -9.21 -5.62
N LYS A 185 -5.45 -10.40 -5.75
CA LYS A 185 -6.85 -10.60 -6.15
C LYS A 185 -7.78 -10.88 -4.97
N ALA A 186 -7.25 -10.76 -3.75
CA ALA A 186 -7.99 -11.03 -2.53
C ALA A 186 -9.11 -10.00 -2.33
N ASP A 187 -10.21 -10.43 -1.73
CA ASP A 187 -11.32 -9.56 -1.33
C ASP A 187 -10.90 -8.59 -0.20
N GLU A 188 -11.77 -7.61 0.10
CA GLU A 188 -11.51 -6.59 1.12
C GLU A 188 -11.20 -7.19 2.51
N ASP A 189 -12.02 -8.13 2.98
CA ASP A 189 -11.90 -8.72 4.31
C ASP A 189 -10.59 -9.48 4.47
N THR A 190 -10.26 -10.30 3.47
CA THR A 190 -9.00 -11.03 3.42
C THR A 190 -7.83 -10.06 3.38
N THR A 191 -7.88 -9.06 2.49
CA THR A 191 -6.81 -8.08 2.31
C THR A 191 -6.52 -7.30 3.58
N ARG A 192 -7.55 -6.79 4.27
CA ARG A 192 -7.38 -6.02 5.51
C ARG A 192 -6.73 -6.84 6.63
N LYS A 193 -7.03 -8.15 6.68
CA LYS A 193 -6.44 -9.07 7.66
C LYS A 193 -4.99 -9.43 7.36
N ILE A 194 -4.63 -9.62 6.08
CA ILE A 194 -3.32 -10.17 5.72
C ILE A 194 -2.30 -9.10 5.29
N CYS A 195 -2.74 -7.99 4.69
CA CYS A 195 -1.83 -7.02 4.06
C CYS A 195 -2.29 -5.56 4.23
N GLY A 196 -1.52 -4.79 4.99
CA GLY A 196 -1.70 -3.34 5.07
C GLY A 196 -1.58 -2.63 3.71
N ASN A 197 -0.68 -3.11 2.84
CA ASN A 197 -0.40 -2.48 1.53
C ASN A 197 -1.27 -3.01 0.39
N GLY A 198 -2.29 -3.83 0.68
CA GLY A 198 -3.15 -4.43 -0.33
C GLY A 198 -4.26 -3.50 -0.81
N CYS A 199 -4.53 -3.54 -2.12
CA CYS A 199 -5.73 -2.94 -2.70
C CYS A 199 -6.94 -3.76 -2.26
N ILE A 200 -8.02 -3.08 -1.87
CA ILE A 200 -9.28 -3.72 -1.45
C ILE A 200 -10.33 -3.72 -2.58
N GLY A 201 -9.96 -3.29 -3.79
CA GLY A 201 -10.84 -3.34 -4.96
C GLY A 201 -12.09 -2.46 -4.89
N CYS A 202 -12.05 -1.37 -4.11
CA CYS A 202 -13.28 -0.67 -3.72
C CYS A 202 -13.88 0.29 -4.77
N GLY A 203 -13.16 0.60 -5.85
CA GLY A 203 -13.66 1.43 -6.96
C GLY A 203 -13.52 2.95 -6.82
N ASP A 204 -13.30 3.50 -5.62
CA ASP A 204 -13.26 4.96 -5.40
C ASP A 204 -12.23 5.70 -6.29
N CYS A 205 -11.12 5.03 -6.63
CA CYS A 205 -10.09 5.60 -7.51
C CYS A 205 -10.47 5.55 -8.99
N GLU A 206 -11.27 4.58 -9.40
CA GLU A 206 -11.84 4.48 -10.76
C GLU A 206 -12.87 5.60 -10.95
N GLU A 207 -13.82 5.74 -10.02
CA GLU A 207 -14.85 6.80 -10.05
C GLU A 207 -14.23 8.21 -10.03
N ALA A 208 -13.15 8.40 -9.27
CA ALA A 208 -12.49 9.69 -9.16
C ALA A 208 -11.64 10.08 -10.38
N CYS A 209 -11.37 9.15 -11.31
CA CYS A 209 -10.45 9.40 -12.41
C CYS A 209 -11.13 10.17 -13.55
N PRO A 210 -10.76 11.43 -13.83
CA PRO A 210 -11.41 12.22 -14.89
C PRO A 210 -11.14 11.71 -16.30
N GLN A 211 -10.09 10.90 -16.48
CA GLN A 211 -9.69 10.34 -17.78
C GLN A 211 -10.13 8.88 -17.96
N ASN A 212 -10.84 8.29 -16.99
CA ASN A 212 -11.16 6.85 -16.98
C ASN A 212 -9.90 5.98 -17.21
N ALA A 213 -8.77 6.42 -16.66
CA ALA A 213 -7.47 5.75 -16.78
C ALA A 213 -7.28 4.64 -15.73
N ILE A 214 -8.25 4.44 -14.82
CA ILE A 214 -8.19 3.42 -13.78
C ILE A 214 -9.36 2.48 -13.94
N ALA A 215 -9.08 1.18 -13.82
CA ALA A 215 -10.11 0.15 -13.79
C ALA A 215 -9.88 -0.80 -12.61
N ILE A 216 -10.95 -1.35 -12.04
CA ILE A 216 -10.86 -2.47 -11.10
C ILE A 216 -10.92 -3.79 -11.87
N ILE A 217 -9.84 -4.57 -11.82
CA ILE A 217 -9.71 -5.88 -12.47
C ILE A 217 -9.31 -6.88 -11.40
N ASP A 218 -10.09 -7.96 -11.24
CA ASP A 218 -9.86 -9.01 -10.24
C ASP A 218 -9.64 -8.45 -8.81
N ASN A 219 -10.53 -7.57 -8.33
CA ASN A 219 -10.41 -6.89 -7.03
C ASN A 219 -9.16 -5.99 -6.86
N CYS A 220 -8.47 -5.65 -7.95
CA CYS A 220 -7.27 -4.83 -7.91
C CYS A 220 -7.36 -3.66 -8.89
N ALA A 221 -7.01 -2.46 -8.43
CA ALA A 221 -6.93 -1.31 -9.31
C ALA A 221 -5.74 -1.42 -10.29
N VAL A 222 -5.95 -1.05 -11.54
CA VAL A 222 -4.96 -1.06 -12.63
C VAL A 222 -5.00 0.31 -13.33
N ILE A 223 -3.83 0.85 -13.66
CA ILE A 223 -3.69 2.12 -14.41
C ILE A 223 -3.43 1.81 -15.88
N ASP A 224 -4.24 2.40 -16.74
CA ASP A 224 -3.97 2.60 -18.17
C ASP A 224 -3.14 3.88 -18.33
N TYR A 225 -1.83 3.71 -18.53
CA TYR A 225 -0.91 4.84 -18.63
C TYR A 225 -1.07 5.65 -19.92
N ASP A 226 -1.72 5.11 -20.95
CA ASP A 226 -1.96 5.85 -22.20
C ASP A 226 -3.05 6.92 -22.00
N LYS A 227 -3.89 6.78 -20.97
CA LYS A 227 -4.92 7.77 -20.57
C LYS A 227 -4.54 8.58 -19.34
N CYS A 228 -3.57 8.12 -18.55
CA CYS A 228 -3.24 8.72 -17.28
C CYS A 228 -2.50 10.05 -17.47
N VAL A 229 -3.02 11.12 -16.87
CA VAL A 229 -2.41 12.46 -16.92
C VAL A 229 -1.71 12.86 -15.61
N GLY A 230 -1.54 11.93 -14.67
CA GLY A 230 -0.85 12.21 -13.39
C GLY A 230 -1.58 13.18 -12.44
N CYS A 231 -2.90 13.34 -12.56
CA CYS A 231 -3.68 14.33 -11.79
C CYS A 231 -3.89 14.02 -10.29
N VAL A 232 -3.37 12.89 -9.80
CA VAL A 232 -3.43 12.41 -8.40
C VAL A 232 -4.81 12.21 -7.74
N ALA A 233 -5.91 12.41 -8.45
CA ALA A 233 -7.27 12.22 -7.92
C ALA A 233 -7.47 10.82 -7.30
N CYS A 234 -6.91 9.79 -7.94
CA CYS A 234 -6.94 8.41 -7.46
C CYS A 234 -6.19 8.21 -6.14
N THR A 235 -5.02 8.85 -6.00
CA THR A 235 -4.21 8.80 -4.78
C THR A 235 -4.94 9.44 -3.61
N VAL A 236 -5.58 10.59 -3.85
CA VAL A 236 -6.40 11.28 -2.84
C VAL A 236 -7.58 10.43 -2.41
N LYS A 237 -8.30 9.82 -3.34
CA LYS A 237 -9.53 9.07 -3.05
C LYS A 237 -9.31 7.64 -2.56
N CYS A 238 -8.10 7.08 -2.71
CA CYS A 238 -7.79 5.75 -2.22
C CYS A 238 -7.97 5.65 -0.69
N ARG A 239 -9.02 4.95 -0.24
CA ARG A 239 -9.27 4.68 1.20
C ARG A 239 -8.08 4.05 1.91
N LYS A 240 -7.36 3.16 1.23
CA LYS A 240 -6.17 2.51 1.79
C LYS A 240 -4.91 3.38 1.68
N LYS A 241 -4.91 4.49 0.93
CA LYS A 241 -3.71 5.35 0.74
C LYS A 241 -2.46 4.55 0.35
N ILE A 242 -2.66 3.56 -0.54
CA ILE A 242 -1.58 2.68 -1.04
C ILE A 242 -1.07 3.10 -2.42
N ILE A 243 -1.85 3.90 -3.16
CA ILE A 243 -1.40 4.43 -4.45
C ILE A 243 -0.27 5.41 -4.13
N VAL A 244 0.87 5.18 -4.74
CA VAL A 244 2.07 6.01 -4.55
C VAL A 244 2.01 7.12 -5.57
N ASP A 245 2.24 8.35 -5.12
CA ASP A 245 2.53 9.49 -5.97
C ASP A 245 3.91 10.02 -5.59
N GLU A 246 4.80 10.17 -6.58
CA GLU A 246 6.17 10.61 -6.35
C GLU A 246 6.33 12.14 -6.30
N LEU A 247 5.31 12.89 -6.73
CA LEU A 247 5.36 14.36 -6.80
C LEU A 247 4.72 15.05 -5.59
N HIS A 248 3.66 14.48 -5.00
CA HIS A 248 2.87 15.11 -3.94
C HIS A 248 2.77 14.22 -2.69
N ASP A 249 3.07 14.80 -1.51
CA ASP A 249 2.90 14.11 -0.23
C ASP A 249 1.44 14.22 0.26
N LEU A 250 0.56 13.44 -0.35
CA LEU A 250 -0.88 13.45 -0.05
C LEU A 250 -1.24 12.86 1.33
N ARG A 251 -0.26 12.35 2.09
CA ARG A 251 -0.45 11.88 3.49
C ARG A 251 -0.86 13.00 4.45
N LYS A 252 -0.66 14.26 4.07
CA LYS A 252 -1.04 15.45 4.84
C LYS A 252 -2.51 15.85 4.67
N LEU A 253 -3.16 15.37 3.60
CA LEU A 253 -4.54 15.72 3.25
C LEU A 253 -5.48 14.58 3.63
N LYS A 254 -5.90 14.58 4.90
CA LYS A 254 -6.87 13.63 5.44
C LYS A 254 -8.09 14.36 6.01
N ASP A 255 -9.25 13.91 5.57
CA ASP A 255 -10.55 14.35 6.06
C ASP A 255 -10.84 13.72 7.43
N LYS A 256 -10.40 12.47 7.64
CA LYS A 256 -10.72 11.65 8.80
C LYS A 256 -9.52 10.87 9.34
N VAL A 257 -9.61 10.49 10.61
CA VAL A 257 -8.61 9.68 11.33
C VAL A 257 -9.29 8.62 12.19
N ALA A 258 -8.52 7.61 12.59
CA ALA A 258 -8.98 6.61 13.55
C ALA A 258 -8.96 7.19 14.97
N PHE A 259 -9.95 6.83 15.78
CA PHE A 259 -10.05 7.21 17.19
C PHE A 259 -10.44 6.01 18.04
N VAL A 260 -9.76 5.85 19.18
CA VAL A 260 -10.04 4.75 20.13
C VAL A 260 -10.97 5.24 21.22
N GLN A 261 -12.18 4.68 21.28
CA GLN A 261 -13.20 4.97 22.31
C GLN A 261 -12.88 4.29 23.65
N CYS A 262 -11.64 4.41 24.11
CA CYS A 262 -11.21 3.92 25.41
C CYS A 262 -10.13 4.82 26.00
N ARG A 263 -10.47 5.49 27.09
CA ARG A 263 -9.52 6.24 27.92
C ARG A 263 -8.73 5.33 28.87
N GLY A 264 -9.39 4.29 29.37
CA GLY A 264 -9.04 3.55 30.58
C GLY A 264 -7.67 2.87 30.55
N GLY A 265 -7.00 2.83 31.71
CA GLY A 265 -5.59 2.43 31.84
C GLY A 265 -5.31 0.92 31.95
N LYS A 266 -4.23 0.57 32.66
CA LYS A 266 -3.56 -0.73 32.59
C LYS A 266 -4.29 -1.93 33.23
N LYS A 267 -5.44 -1.75 33.89
CA LYS A 267 -6.10 -2.82 34.70
C LYS A 267 -6.44 -4.05 33.85
N ALA A 268 -7.10 -3.86 32.71
CA ALA A 268 -7.45 -4.98 31.82
C ALA A 268 -6.19 -5.62 31.22
N ASN A 269 -5.25 -4.80 30.72
CA ASN A 269 -4.00 -5.27 30.14
C ASN A 269 -3.18 -6.13 31.10
N ALA A 270 -3.05 -5.69 32.36
CA ALA A 270 -2.31 -6.41 33.38
C ALA A 270 -2.92 -7.79 33.68
N LYS A 271 -4.26 -7.89 33.75
CA LYS A 271 -4.94 -9.17 33.99
C LYS A 271 -4.77 -10.14 32.82
N PHE A 272 -4.95 -9.68 31.58
CA PHE A 272 -4.78 -10.56 30.42
C PHE A 272 -3.33 -11.02 30.24
N LYS A 273 -2.35 -10.16 30.52
CA LYS A 273 -0.94 -10.55 30.56
C LYS A 273 -0.65 -11.59 31.64
N ALA A 274 -1.22 -11.45 32.83
CA ALA A 274 -1.07 -12.42 33.91
C ALA A 274 -1.68 -13.79 33.57
N LEU A 275 -2.68 -13.83 32.68
CA LEU A 275 -3.28 -15.06 32.15
C LEU A 275 -2.51 -15.65 30.94
N GLY A 276 -1.42 -15.01 30.51
CA GLY A 276 -0.63 -15.48 29.36
C GLY A 276 -1.30 -15.28 28.00
N VAL A 277 -2.25 -14.34 27.90
CA VAL A 277 -2.99 -14.09 26.65
C VAL A 277 -2.22 -13.15 25.74
N GLU A 278 -2.00 -13.56 24.50
CA GLU A 278 -1.14 -12.84 23.54
C GLU A 278 -1.89 -12.04 22.47
N SER A 279 -3.20 -12.29 22.30
CA SER A 279 -4.03 -11.69 21.24
C SER A 279 -5.29 -11.02 21.82
N CYS A 280 -5.74 -9.93 21.19
CA CYS A 280 -6.99 -9.30 21.60
C CYS A 280 -8.17 -10.22 21.33
N ALA A 281 -8.11 -11.00 20.25
CA ALA A 281 -9.15 -11.94 19.85
C ALA A 281 -9.33 -13.09 20.84
N ASP A 282 -8.26 -13.54 21.51
CA ASP A 282 -8.38 -14.56 22.56
C ASP A 282 -8.79 -13.92 23.88
N ALA A 283 -8.31 -12.70 24.17
CA ALA A 283 -8.75 -11.94 25.34
C ALA A 283 -10.25 -11.68 25.33
N SER A 284 -10.86 -11.44 24.16
CA SER A 284 -12.32 -11.23 24.07
C SER A 284 -13.13 -12.49 24.39
N LYS A 285 -12.60 -13.69 24.19
CA LYS A 285 -13.28 -14.98 24.43
C LYS A 285 -13.33 -15.39 25.91
N ILE A 286 -12.41 -14.88 26.73
CA ILE A 286 -12.28 -15.26 28.15
C ILE A 286 -12.92 -14.26 29.12
N ARG A 287 -13.61 -13.24 28.59
CA ARG A 287 -14.24 -12.18 29.37
C ARG A 287 -15.36 -12.74 30.24
N SER A 288 -15.26 -12.55 31.56
CA SER A 288 -16.30 -12.94 32.51
C SER A 288 -16.50 -11.87 33.60
N GLN A 289 -17.71 -11.80 34.17
CA GLN A 289 -18.06 -10.80 35.19
C GLN A 289 -17.17 -10.89 36.44
N GLY A 290 -16.63 -12.08 36.76
CA GLY A 290 -15.74 -12.32 37.89
C GLY A 290 -14.34 -11.69 37.76
N MET A 291 -13.98 -11.15 36.59
CA MET A 291 -12.66 -10.56 36.38
C MET A 291 -12.51 -9.14 36.92
N ASP A 292 -13.55 -8.48 37.42
CA ASP A 292 -13.48 -7.10 37.95
C ASP A 292 -12.71 -6.12 37.03
N ILE A 293 -13.07 -6.12 35.74
CA ILE A 293 -12.56 -5.21 34.70
C ILE A 293 -13.70 -4.86 33.74
N CYS A 294 -13.57 -3.73 33.05
CA CYS A 294 -14.49 -3.38 31.97
C CYS A 294 -14.40 -4.44 30.86
N GLN A 295 -15.52 -5.09 30.54
CA GLN A 295 -15.56 -6.11 29.48
C GLN A 295 -15.66 -5.55 28.07
N ILE A 296 -15.81 -4.24 27.94
CA ILE A 296 -16.01 -3.56 26.64
C ILE A 296 -14.71 -2.86 26.21
N GLY A 297 -13.97 -2.28 27.16
CA GLY A 297 -12.79 -1.45 26.92
C GLY A 297 -11.59 -2.18 26.29
N CYS A 298 -10.55 -1.40 25.97
CA CYS A 298 -9.33 -1.91 25.33
C CYS A 298 -8.63 -2.94 26.24
N VAL A 299 -8.11 -4.01 25.63
CA VAL A 299 -7.32 -5.03 26.34
C VAL A 299 -5.82 -4.73 26.31
N GLY A 300 -5.36 -3.87 25.40
CA GLY A 300 -3.97 -3.42 25.32
C GLY A 300 -2.97 -4.42 24.75
N LEU A 301 -3.40 -5.42 23.98
CA LEU A 301 -2.49 -6.43 23.38
C LEU A 301 -1.97 -6.06 21.98
N GLY A 302 -2.46 -4.96 21.39
CA GLY A 302 -1.79 -4.30 20.26
C GLY A 302 -2.02 -4.90 18.87
N GLU A 303 -3.10 -5.64 18.62
CA GLU A 303 -3.40 -6.08 17.23
C GLU A 303 -3.53 -4.90 16.25
N CYS A 304 -4.18 -3.81 16.68
CA CYS A 304 -4.27 -2.58 15.91
C CYS A 304 -2.91 -1.90 15.66
N THR A 305 -1.91 -2.10 16.54
CA THR A 305 -0.55 -1.57 16.32
C THR A 305 0.17 -2.41 15.28
N LYS A 306 -0.01 -3.74 15.30
CA LYS A 306 0.60 -4.67 14.33
C LYS A 306 0.11 -4.42 12.90
N VAL A 307 -1.16 -4.03 12.71
CA VAL A 307 -1.71 -3.74 11.38
C VAL A 307 -1.42 -2.31 10.89
N CYS A 308 -0.99 -1.40 11.78
CA CYS A 308 -0.75 -0.01 11.43
C CYS A 308 0.60 0.20 10.75
N ARG A 309 0.60 0.39 9.42
CA ARG A 309 1.82 0.62 8.62
C ARG A 309 2.43 2.02 8.73
N TYR A 310 1.72 2.95 9.37
CA TYR A 310 2.15 4.35 9.50
C TYR A 310 2.70 4.64 10.90
N ASP A 311 2.85 3.61 11.75
CA ASP A 311 3.22 3.75 13.17
C ASP A 311 2.35 4.75 13.93
N ALA A 312 1.10 4.89 13.49
CA ALA A 312 0.14 5.83 14.03
C ALA A 312 -0.54 5.31 15.29
N ILE A 313 -0.39 4.04 15.65
CA ILE A 313 -1.05 3.45 16.83
C ILE A 313 -0.01 2.85 17.75
N ARG A 314 -0.08 3.22 19.04
CA ARG A 314 0.76 2.64 20.10
C ARG A 314 -0.10 2.29 21.30
N VAL A 315 0.25 1.23 22.02
CA VAL A 315 -0.37 0.93 23.32
C VAL A 315 0.37 1.73 24.39
N VAL A 316 -0.34 2.68 25.02
CA VAL A 316 0.16 3.51 26.12
C VAL A 316 -0.70 3.22 27.35
N ASP A 317 -0.06 2.91 28.48
CA ASP A 317 -0.72 2.54 29.73
C ASP A 317 -1.80 1.45 29.57
N GLY A 318 -1.53 0.46 28.71
CA GLY A 318 -2.44 -0.66 28.47
C GLY A 318 -3.61 -0.37 27.54
N THR A 319 -3.64 0.79 26.87
CA THR A 319 -4.69 1.13 25.90
C THR A 319 -4.11 1.70 24.60
N ALA A 320 -4.70 1.32 23.47
CA ALA A 320 -4.31 1.85 22.17
C ALA A 320 -4.59 3.36 22.07
N LYS A 321 -3.61 4.12 21.59
CA LYS A 321 -3.67 5.55 21.30
C LYS A 321 -3.26 5.77 19.86
N VAL A 322 -4.03 6.60 19.16
CA VAL A 322 -3.76 6.99 17.78
C VAL A 322 -3.06 8.35 17.80
N ASP A 323 -1.91 8.42 17.14
CA ASP A 323 -1.26 9.65 16.72
C ASP A 323 -1.98 10.14 15.45
N PRO A 324 -2.78 11.21 15.55
CA PRO A 324 -3.57 11.67 14.44
C PRO A 324 -2.68 12.23 13.33
N ASP A 325 -1.44 12.68 13.57
CA ASP A 325 -0.57 13.24 12.54
C ASP A 325 -0.01 12.16 11.62
N LYS A 326 0.23 10.96 12.16
CA LYS A 326 0.66 9.79 11.39
C LYS A 326 -0.49 8.99 10.78
N CYS A 327 -1.67 9.06 11.38
CA CYS A 327 -2.84 8.33 10.87
C CYS A 327 -3.24 8.88 9.49
N VAL A 328 -3.55 7.99 8.54
CA VAL A 328 -4.02 8.39 7.20
C VAL A 328 -5.51 8.04 6.95
N GLY A 329 -6.20 7.54 7.96
CA GLY A 329 -7.61 7.13 7.83
C GLY A 329 -7.84 5.83 7.06
N CYS A 330 -6.88 4.89 7.01
CA CYS A 330 -7.07 3.62 6.27
C CYS A 330 -8.05 2.63 6.93
N LEU A 331 -8.32 2.82 8.23
CA LEU A 331 -9.24 2.05 9.06
C LEU A 331 -8.94 0.55 9.20
N ASP A 332 -7.75 0.09 8.81
CA ASP A 332 -7.35 -1.32 9.00
C ASP A 332 -7.42 -1.73 10.47
N CYS A 333 -7.11 -0.80 11.37
CA CYS A 333 -7.22 -0.97 12.81
C CYS A 333 -8.65 -1.26 13.30
N ILE A 334 -9.69 -0.75 12.62
CA ILE A 334 -11.09 -1.04 12.95
C ILE A 334 -11.38 -2.52 12.70
N SER A 335 -10.97 -3.04 11.55
CA SER A 335 -11.24 -4.42 11.13
C SER A 335 -10.61 -5.50 12.03
N VAL A 336 -9.57 -5.15 12.78
CA VAL A 336 -8.87 -6.07 13.69
C VAL A 336 -9.24 -5.86 15.16
N CYS A 337 -10.12 -4.92 15.50
CA CYS A 337 -10.49 -4.66 16.89
C CYS A 337 -11.68 -5.55 17.31
N PRO A 338 -11.49 -6.60 18.13
CA PRO A 338 -12.59 -7.52 18.48
C PRO A 338 -13.65 -6.90 19.40
N ASN A 339 -13.39 -5.72 19.97
CA ASN A 339 -14.34 -4.98 20.81
C ASN A 339 -14.94 -3.77 20.08
N ASP A 340 -14.62 -3.58 18.79
CA ASP A 340 -15.13 -2.50 17.95
C ASP A 340 -14.89 -1.10 18.56
N LEU A 341 -13.76 -0.90 19.23
CA LEU A 341 -13.46 0.34 19.97
C LEU A 341 -12.91 1.45 19.09
N ILE A 342 -12.44 1.10 17.89
CA ILE A 342 -11.78 2.05 17.00
C ILE A 342 -12.81 2.49 15.97
N ILE A 343 -13.02 3.80 15.87
CA ILE A 343 -13.98 4.41 14.96
C ILE A 343 -13.28 5.42 14.07
N GLU A 344 -13.92 5.74 12.96
CA GLU A 344 -13.52 6.86 12.11
C GLU A 344 -14.15 8.16 12.63
N VAL A 345 -13.35 9.23 12.72
CA VAL A 345 -13.83 10.56 13.12
C VAL A 345 -13.25 11.65 12.21
N PRO A 346 -13.96 12.79 12.05
CA PRO A 346 -13.42 13.94 11.32
C PRO A 346 -12.14 14.48 11.97
N TYR A 347 -11.13 14.78 11.15
CA TYR A 347 -9.89 15.42 11.61
C TYR A 347 -10.05 16.96 11.61
N ALA A 348 -10.98 17.45 12.44
CA ALA A 348 -11.43 18.84 12.49
C ALA A 348 -11.17 19.55 13.83
N GLY A 349 -10.54 18.88 14.80
CA GLY A 349 -10.12 19.51 16.07
C GLY A 349 -11.18 19.48 17.18
N SER A 350 -12.21 18.66 17.07
CA SER A 350 -13.26 18.56 18.09
C SER A 350 -12.84 17.75 19.33
N LYS A 351 -13.50 17.98 20.46
CA LYS A 351 -13.43 17.07 21.62
C LYS A 351 -14.18 15.77 21.31
N LEU A 352 -13.68 14.67 21.85
CA LEU A 352 -14.22 13.32 21.65
C LEU A 352 -14.41 12.61 22.99
N VAL A 353 -15.39 11.72 23.07
CA VAL A 353 -15.65 10.90 24.26
C VAL A 353 -14.97 9.56 24.11
N ALA A 354 -13.93 9.32 24.91
CA ALA A 354 -13.11 8.11 24.90
C ALA A 354 -13.72 6.99 25.77
N CYS A 355 -14.99 6.68 25.58
CA CYS A 355 -15.66 5.58 26.29
C CYS A 355 -16.81 5.00 25.46
N LYS A 356 -16.73 3.70 25.16
CA LYS A 356 -17.81 2.92 24.52
C LYS A 356 -18.62 2.06 25.50
N SER A 357 -18.25 2.03 26.79
CA SER A 357 -18.75 1.05 27.75
C SER A 357 -20.24 1.20 28.04
N THR A 358 -21.10 0.33 27.53
CA THR A 358 -22.57 0.35 27.76
C THR A 358 -23.00 0.06 29.20
N TYR A 359 -22.07 -0.14 30.12
CA TYR A 359 -22.35 -0.26 31.55
C TYR A 359 -22.96 1.02 32.14
N ASP A 360 -23.81 0.84 33.14
CA ASP A 360 -24.35 1.92 33.96
C ASP A 360 -23.28 2.58 34.85
N CYS A 361 -23.69 3.59 35.60
CA CYS A 361 -22.79 4.36 36.48
C CYS A 361 -22.13 3.46 37.54
N ASP A 362 -22.90 2.64 38.24
CA ASP A 362 -22.42 1.85 39.38
C ASP A 362 -21.41 0.81 38.93
N GLU A 363 -21.71 0.10 37.84
CA GLU A 363 -20.80 -0.89 37.27
C GLU A 363 -19.54 -0.22 36.72
N LYS A 364 -19.65 0.96 36.07
CA LYS A 364 -18.47 1.75 35.63
C LYS A 364 -17.60 2.15 36.81
N LEU A 365 -18.19 2.66 37.90
CA LEU A 365 -17.45 3.05 39.10
C LEU A 365 -16.69 1.88 39.72
N ARG A 366 -17.27 0.68 39.67
CA ARG A 366 -16.62 -0.56 40.12
C ARG A 366 -15.44 -0.96 39.23
N VAL A 367 -15.63 -0.97 37.90
CA VAL A 367 -14.66 -1.61 36.99
C VAL A 367 -13.72 -0.66 36.25
N CYS A 368 -14.00 0.65 36.20
CA CYS A 368 -13.27 1.61 35.39
C CYS A 368 -13.20 3.02 36.00
N GLY A 369 -11.98 3.49 36.29
CA GLY A 369 -11.71 4.84 36.81
C GLY A 369 -11.95 6.00 35.83
N GLU A 370 -11.99 5.75 34.52
CA GLU A 370 -11.92 6.79 33.48
C GLU A 370 -13.18 6.87 32.60
N GLY A 371 -14.11 5.93 32.76
CA GLY A 371 -15.28 5.83 31.87
C GLY A 371 -16.25 7.00 32.06
N CYS A 372 -16.89 7.42 30.97
CA CYS A 372 -18.00 8.38 31.05
C CYS A 372 -19.19 7.73 31.76
N ILE A 373 -19.64 8.33 32.86
CA ILE A 373 -20.75 7.83 33.67
C ILE A 373 -22.12 8.44 33.32
N GLY A 374 -22.18 9.29 32.30
CA GLY A 374 -23.43 9.91 31.85
C GLY A 374 -24.03 10.94 32.82
N CYS A 375 -23.23 11.57 33.69
CA CYS A 375 -23.72 12.53 34.70
C CYS A 375 -24.37 13.80 34.13
N GLY A 376 -24.06 14.19 32.89
CA GLY A 376 -24.62 15.38 32.24
C GLY A 376 -23.89 16.69 32.51
N ASP A 377 -22.87 16.75 33.39
CA ASP A 377 -22.17 18.01 33.72
C ASP A 377 -21.59 18.72 32.49
N CYS A 378 -21.01 17.95 31.56
CA CYS A 378 -20.49 18.48 30.31
C CYS A 378 -21.59 19.07 29.39
N VAL A 379 -22.81 18.53 29.45
CA VAL A 379 -23.96 19.03 28.68
C VAL A 379 -24.41 20.37 29.24
N SER A 380 -24.62 20.43 30.57
CA SER A 380 -25.06 21.64 31.27
C SER A 380 -24.11 22.83 31.13
N ASN A 381 -22.83 22.56 30.89
CA ASN A 381 -21.79 23.58 30.78
C ASN A 381 -21.27 23.78 29.34
N CYS A 382 -21.88 23.16 28.33
CA CYS A 382 -21.47 23.39 26.94
C CYS A 382 -22.04 24.73 26.44
N PRO A 383 -21.20 25.74 26.13
CA PRO A 383 -21.70 27.06 25.72
C PRO A 383 -22.46 27.03 24.38
N ASN A 384 -22.10 26.10 23.50
CA ASN A 384 -22.65 26.04 22.14
C ASN A 384 -23.64 24.88 21.95
N GLY A 385 -24.03 24.19 23.04
CA GLY A 385 -24.97 23.07 22.98
C GLY A 385 -24.49 21.86 22.17
N ALA A 386 -23.18 21.73 21.94
CA ALA A 386 -22.59 20.67 21.11
C ALA A 386 -22.63 19.27 21.73
N ILE A 387 -23.06 19.12 22.99
CA ILE A 387 -22.98 17.86 23.74
C ILE A 387 -24.39 17.41 24.13
N ALA A 388 -24.68 16.13 23.91
CA ALA A 388 -25.91 15.48 24.37
C ALA A 388 -25.57 14.18 25.11
N ILE A 389 -26.44 13.76 26.04
CA ILE A 389 -26.39 12.38 26.57
C ILE A 389 -27.21 11.49 25.64
N LYS A 390 -26.59 10.45 25.11
CA LYS A 390 -27.26 9.37 24.39
C LYS A 390 -26.99 8.06 25.10
N GLU A 391 -28.06 7.33 25.40
CA GLU A 391 -28.04 6.12 26.22
C GLU A 391 -27.38 6.39 27.59
N LEU A 392 -26.10 6.04 27.74
CA LEU A 392 -25.33 6.16 28.99
C LEU A 392 -24.01 6.93 28.80
N HIS A 393 -23.88 7.71 27.72
CA HIS A 393 -22.66 8.46 27.39
C HIS A 393 -22.95 9.86 26.86
N ALA A 394 -22.01 10.77 27.10
CA ALA A 394 -21.93 12.00 26.33
C ALA A 394 -21.54 11.69 24.88
N VAL A 395 -22.16 12.42 23.95
CA VAL A 395 -21.86 12.44 22.52
C VAL A 395 -21.67 13.88 22.10
N ILE A 396 -20.62 14.16 21.34
CA ILE A 396 -20.26 15.50 20.89
C ILE A 396 -20.51 15.61 19.40
N ASP A 397 -21.23 16.65 19.00
CA ASP A 397 -21.32 17.08 17.61
C ASP A 397 -20.06 17.87 17.24
N SER A 398 -19.26 17.32 16.32
CA SER A 398 -18.02 17.95 15.86
C SER A 398 -18.26 19.23 15.08
N ASN A 399 -19.45 19.44 14.50
CA ASN A 399 -19.75 20.64 13.72
C ASN A 399 -20.08 21.85 14.61
N LEU A 400 -20.51 21.61 15.84
CA LEU A 400 -20.85 22.67 16.83
C LEU A 400 -19.72 22.90 17.85
N CYS A 401 -18.80 21.93 17.98
CA CYS A 401 -17.74 21.99 18.97
C CYS A 401 -16.62 22.95 18.54
N GLU A 402 -16.44 24.03 19.30
CA GLU A 402 -15.34 25.01 19.10
C GLU A 402 -14.06 24.66 19.87
N ASN A 403 -13.96 23.46 20.43
CA ASN A 403 -12.79 22.99 21.19
C ASN A 403 -12.38 23.88 22.40
N CYS A 404 -13.32 24.57 23.05
CA CYS A 404 -13.08 25.51 24.16
C CYS A 404 -12.65 24.89 25.51
N SER A 405 -12.52 23.56 25.60
CA SER A 405 -12.07 22.78 26.77
C SER A 405 -12.93 22.84 28.05
N VAL A 406 -14.02 23.61 28.09
CA VAL A 406 -14.93 23.70 29.27
C VAL A 406 -15.41 22.31 29.73
N CYS A 407 -15.86 21.47 28.79
CA CYS A 407 -16.35 20.13 29.11
C CYS A 407 -15.26 19.21 29.69
N SER A 408 -14.00 19.38 29.28
CA SER A 408 -12.87 18.61 29.82
C SER A 408 -12.58 18.99 31.27
N TYR A 409 -12.69 20.27 31.64
CA TYR A 409 -12.51 20.72 33.02
C TYR A 409 -13.62 20.23 33.96
N MET A 410 -14.86 20.14 33.46
CA MET A 410 -15.99 19.64 34.26
C MET A 410 -16.00 18.11 34.41
N CYS A 411 -15.24 17.39 33.58
CA CYS A 411 -15.27 15.94 33.58
C CYS A 411 -14.47 15.35 34.74
N SER A 412 -15.18 14.88 35.77
CA SER A 412 -14.59 14.16 36.92
C SER A 412 -13.91 12.83 36.56
N ARG A 413 -14.04 12.35 35.31
CA ARG A 413 -13.55 11.05 34.83
C ARG A 413 -12.51 11.14 33.71
N THR A 414 -12.14 12.35 33.27
CA THR A 414 -11.22 12.58 32.13
C THR A 414 -11.59 11.86 30.81
N ALA A 415 -12.85 11.46 30.66
CA ALA A 415 -13.35 10.71 29.49
C ALA A 415 -13.37 11.55 28.20
N LEU A 416 -13.30 12.88 28.32
CA LEU A 416 -13.30 13.84 27.22
C LEU A 416 -11.87 14.15 26.80
N VAL A 417 -11.50 13.70 25.60
CA VAL A 417 -10.16 13.84 25.04
C VAL A 417 -10.17 14.81 23.87
N GLU A 418 -9.05 15.51 23.70
CA GLU A 418 -8.85 16.46 22.62
C GLU A 418 -8.19 15.82 21.41
N MET A 419 -8.70 16.18 20.23
CA MET A 419 -8.00 15.97 18.97
C MET A 419 -7.30 17.27 18.59
N VAL A 420 -5.99 17.32 18.72
CA VAL A 420 -5.21 18.47 18.25
C VAL A 420 -5.00 18.35 16.75
N VAL A 421 -5.33 19.42 16.01
CA VAL A 421 -5.05 19.54 14.58
C VAL A 421 -3.97 20.60 14.40
N PRO A 422 -2.82 20.29 13.76
CA PRO A 422 -1.81 21.28 13.43
C PRO A 422 -2.39 22.40 12.57
N GLU A 423 -1.98 23.65 12.84
CA GLU A 423 -2.50 24.85 12.17
C GLU A 423 -2.39 24.77 10.64
N ALA A 424 -1.28 24.22 10.13
CA ALA A 424 -1.08 24.02 8.69
C ALA A 424 -2.17 23.14 8.06
N ASN A 425 -2.62 22.10 8.76
CA ASN A 425 -3.67 21.20 8.27
C ASN A 425 -5.03 21.91 8.29
N TYR A 426 -5.31 22.73 9.32
CA TYR A 426 -6.51 23.56 9.37
C TYR A 426 -6.59 24.53 8.18
N LEU A 427 -5.50 25.25 7.89
CA LEU A 427 -5.43 26.19 6.78
C LEU A 427 -5.60 25.50 5.41
N GLN A 428 -4.96 24.35 5.21
CA GLN A 428 -5.09 23.57 3.98
C GLN A 428 -6.51 23.06 3.76
N ARG A 429 -7.15 22.53 4.80
CA ARG A 429 -8.55 22.08 4.74
C ARG A 429 -9.51 23.21 4.39
N LYS A 430 -9.36 24.35 5.07
CA LYS A 430 -10.15 25.56 4.79
C LYS A 430 -9.99 26.04 3.35
N ALA A 431 -8.77 26.00 2.81
CA ALA A 431 -8.49 26.35 1.42
C ALA A 431 -9.12 25.35 0.42
N LEU A 432 -9.22 24.07 0.79
CA LEU A 432 -9.82 23.01 -0.01
C LEU A 432 -11.36 22.90 0.15
N GLY A 433 -11.96 23.69 1.05
CA GLY A 433 -13.40 23.66 1.31
C GLY A 433 -13.88 22.38 2.01
N ILE A 434 -13.02 21.73 2.79
CA ILE A 434 -13.29 20.47 3.52
C ILE A 434 -13.13 20.59 5.04
#